data_AF-A0A4Q7LQW2-F1
#
_entry.id   AF-A0A4Q7LQW2-F1
#
_cell.length_a   1.000
_cell.length_b   1.000
_cell.length_c   1.000
_cell.angle_alpha   90.00
_cell.angle_beta   90.00
_cell.angle_gamma   90.00
#
_symmetry.space_group_name_H-M   'P 1'
#
loop_
_entity.id
_entity.type
_entity.pdbx_description
1 polymer ?
#
loop_
_entity_poly.entity_id
_entity_poly.type
_entity_poly.pdbx_seq_one_letter_code
_entity_poly.pdbx_strand_id
1 'polypeptide(L)'
;MMLKFNEQVTERLQARREGEKGFTLIELLVVVIIIGVLAAIAIPVFLNQREAAWRSAVESDLRNAAIAMQTEATERGGSYVGIVVGDLDLVASDGVTVTITEQTATDFVLTGVHSSLPTAGDTTTYDSGAGGLSGVFN
;
A
#
# COMPACT_ATOMS: atom_id res chain seq x y z
N MET A 1 21.06 7.75 72.03
CA MET A 1 19.85 7.59 71.18
C MET A 1 20.01 8.23 69.81
N MET A 2 20.68 9.39 69.71
CA MET A 2 20.85 10.15 68.45
C MET A 2 21.81 9.53 67.40
N LEU A 3 22.70 8.61 67.81
CA LEU A 3 23.68 7.97 66.90
C LEU A 3 23.05 6.95 65.94
N LYS A 4 21.94 6.28 66.30
CA LYS A 4 21.26 5.31 65.42
C LYS A 4 20.52 5.97 64.24
N PHE A 5 20.29 7.28 64.29
CA PHE A 5 19.56 8.02 63.25
C PHE A 5 20.40 8.22 62.00
N ASN A 6 21.68 8.59 62.15
CA ASN A 6 22.58 8.80 60.99
C ASN A 6 22.89 7.48 60.27
N GLU A 7 22.96 6.38 61.00
CA GLU A 7 23.20 5.05 60.44
C GLU A 7 22.02 4.58 59.59
N GLN A 8 20.78 4.75 60.08
CA GLN A 8 19.55 4.42 59.34
C GLN A 8 19.32 5.29 58.09
N VAL A 9 19.74 6.56 58.11
CA VAL A 9 19.66 7.43 56.93
C VAL A 9 20.65 6.97 55.84
N THR A 10 21.83 6.49 56.24
CA THR A 10 22.87 6.05 55.31
C THR A 10 22.51 4.73 54.63
N GLU A 11 21.94 3.77 55.37
CA GLU A 11 21.42 2.50 54.80
C GLU A 11 20.32 2.74 53.75
N ARG A 12 19.41 3.68 54.01
CA ARG A 12 18.32 4.02 53.07
C ARG A 12 18.82 4.68 51.78
N LEU A 13 19.95 5.38 51.84
CA LEU A 13 20.59 5.97 50.65
C LEU A 13 21.36 4.93 49.83
N GLN A 14 21.95 3.95 50.49
CA GLN A 14 22.73 2.89 49.86
C GLN A 14 21.83 1.88 49.13
N ALA A 15 20.69 1.49 49.74
CA ALA A 15 19.69 0.61 49.14
C ALA A 15 19.05 1.18 47.86
N ARG A 16 18.99 2.51 47.70
CA ARG A 16 18.47 3.15 46.46
C ARG A 16 19.44 3.04 45.28
N ARG A 17 20.75 3.06 45.52
CA ARG A 17 21.77 2.95 44.45
C ARG A 17 21.91 1.55 43.88
N GLU A 18 21.55 0.52 44.64
CA GLU A 18 21.62 -0.87 44.20
C GLU A 18 20.46 -1.28 43.26
N GLY A 19 19.38 -0.49 43.23
CA GLY A 19 18.22 -0.71 42.36
C GLY A 19 18.28 0.01 41.00
N GLU A 20 19.14 1.01 40.85
CA GLU A 20 19.25 1.80 39.62
C GLU A 20 20.30 1.19 38.67
N LYS A 21 19.95 0.05 38.06
CA LYS A 21 20.74 -0.50 36.94
C LYS A 21 20.48 0.36 35.70
N GLY A 22 21.43 1.23 35.36
CA GLY A 22 21.41 2.00 34.11
C GLY A 22 21.57 1.10 32.89
N PHE A 23 20.94 1.49 31.78
CA PHE A 23 21.08 0.82 30.48
C PHE A 23 22.51 1.00 29.98
N THR A 24 23.18 -0.08 29.55
CA THR A 24 24.56 0.01 29.06
C THR A 24 24.57 0.50 27.61
N LEU A 25 25.60 1.26 27.24
CA LEU A 25 25.77 1.71 25.84
C LEU A 25 25.94 0.52 24.88
N ILE A 26 26.50 -0.60 25.35
CA ILE A 26 26.66 -1.81 24.55
C ILE A 26 25.31 -2.51 24.28
N GLU A 27 24.38 -2.49 25.24
CA GLU A 27 23.02 -3.01 25.02
C GLU A 27 22.29 -2.20 23.94
N LEU A 28 22.42 -0.86 23.94
CA LEU A 28 21.82 -0.05 22.87
C LEU A 28 22.54 -0.27 21.53
N LEU A 29 23.86 -0.43 21.55
CA LEU A 29 24.67 -0.62 20.35
C LEU A 29 24.31 -1.90 19.60
N VAL A 30 24.18 -3.04 20.31
CA VAL A 30 23.80 -4.31 19.67
C VAL A 30 22.39 -4.25 19.09
N VAL A 31 21.45 -3.58 19.78
CA VAL A 31 20.06 -3.44 19.33
C VAL A 31 19.98 -2.67 18.01
N VAL A 32 20.65 -1.52 17.89
CA VAL A 32 20.61 -0.72 16.66
C VAL A 32 21.30 -1.43 15.49
N ILE A 33 22.32 -2.25 15.76
CA ILE A 33 22.96 -3.08 14.73
C ILE A 33 21.97 -4.12 14.20
N ILE A 34 21.27 -4.83 15.08
CA ILE A 34 20.29 -5.85 14.66
C ILE A 34 19.14 -5.21 13.89
N ILE A 35 18.56 -4.11 14.40
CA ILE A 35 17.49 -3.38 13.69
C ILE A 35 17.99 -2.85 12.35
N GLY A 36 19.23 -2.37 12.26
CA GLY A 36 19.84 -1.91 11.02
C GLY A 36 19.92 -3.00 9.95
N VAL A 37 20.33 -4.22 10.32
CA VAL A 37 20.37 -5.37 9.39
C VAL A 37 18.96 -5.77 8.95
N LEU A 38 17.99 -5.83 9.88
CA LEU A 38 16.61 -6.17 9.54
C LEU A 38 15.97 -5.11 8.64
N ALA A 39 16.17 -3.83 8.93
CA ALA A 39 15.61 -2.73 8.14
C ALA A 39 16.18 -2.69 6.72
N ALA A 40 17.48 -2.99 6.54
CA ALA A 40 18.12 -3.03 5.23
C ALA A 40 17.47 -4.05 4.28
N ILE A 41 16.98 -5.18 4.80
CA ILE A 41 16.29 -6.21 3.99
C ILE A 41 14.78 -5.92 3.92
N ALA A 42 14.18 -5.50 5.04
CA ALA A 42 12.74 -5.32 5.13
C ALA A 42 12.22 -4.16 4.28
N ILE A 43 12.93 -3.03 4.22
CA ILE A 43 12.50 -1.84 3.48
C ILE A 43 12.33 -2.13 1.98
N PRO A 44 13.32 -2.65 1.22
CA PRO A 44 13.16 -2.88 -0.21
C PRO A 44 12.06 -3.92 -0.50
N VAL A 45 11.97 -4.97 0.31
CA VAL A 45 10.93 -6.00 0.17
C VAL A 45 9.55 -5.41 0.41
N PHE A 46 9.39 -4.60 1.45
CA PHE A 46 8.13 -3.94 1.77
C PHE A 46 7.69 -2.97 0.66
N LEU A 47 8.61 -2.18 0.12
CA LEU A 47 8.32 -1.27 -1.00
C LEU A 47 7.85 -2.03 -2.24
N ASN A 48 8.52 -3.13 -2.60
CA ASN A 48 8.11 -3.96 -3.74
C ASN A 48 6.73 -4.62 -3.51
N GLN A 49 6.46 -5.13 -2.30
CA GLN A 49 5.15 -5.69 -1.98
C GLN A 49 4.03 -4.65 -2.04
N ARG A 50 4.30 -3.43 -1.58
CA ARG A 50 3.36 -2.32 -1.66
C ARG A 50 3.08 -1.92 -3.11
N GLU A 51 4.11 -1.91 -3.95
CA GLU A 51 3.95 -1.67 -5.39
C GLU A 51 3.09 -2.75 -6.07
N ALA A 52 3.38 -4.03 -5.78
CA ALA A 52 2.58 -5.14 -6.28
C ALA A 52 1.11 -5.08 -5.81
N ALA A 53 0.87 -4.64 -4.57
CA ALA A 53 -0.47 -4.45 -4.05
C ALA A 53 -1.24 -3.36 -4.81
N TRP A 54 -0.59 -2.24 -5.15
CA TRP A 54 -1.20 -1.20 -5.98
C TRP A 54 -1.53 -1.67 -7.38
N ARG A 55 -0.61 -2.43 -8.01
CA ARG A 55 -0.86 -3.03 -9.33
C ARG A 55 -2.07 -3.98 -9.30
N SER A 56 -2.15 -4.82 -8.27
CA SER A 56 -3.29 -5.72 -8.05
C SER A 56 -4.61 -4.96 -7.85
N ALA A 57 -4.59 -3.85 -7.12
CA ALA A 57 -5.76 -2.99 -6.93
C ALA A 57 -6.26 -2.42 -8.28
N VAL A 58 -5.34 -1.89 -9.11
CA VAL A 58 -5.68 -1.40 -10.46
C VAL A 58 -6.27 -2.50 -11.33
N GLU A 59 -5.66 -3.68 -11.35
CA GLU A 59 -6.18 -4.82 -12.13
C GLU A 59 -7.58 -5.25 -11.68
N SER A 60 -7.81 -5.31 -10.37
CA SER A 60 -9.11 -5.64 -9.79
C SER A 60 -10.17 -4.61 -10.19
N ASP A 61 -9.88 -3.32 -10.04
CA ASP A 61 -10.80 -2.24 -10.37
C ASP A 61 -11.10 -2.18 -11.87
N LEU A 62 -10.10 -2.45 -12.73
CA LEU A 62 -10.33 -2.54 -14.18
C LEU A 62 -11.24 -3.72 -14.55
N ARG A 63 -11.11 -4.87 -13.89
CA ARG A 63 -12.04 -6.00 -14.12
C ARG A 63 -13.46 -5.64 -13.70
N ASN A 64 -13.61 -4.99 -12.54
CA ASN A 64 -14.90 -4.53 -12.06
C ASN A 64 -15.51 -3.49 -13.01
N ALA A 65 -14.69 -2.56 -13.51
CA ALA A 65 -15.10 -1.58 -14.49
C ALA A 65 -15.50 -2.21 -15.83
N ALA A 66 -14.80 -3.25 -16.28
CA ALA A 66 -15.17 -3.98 -17.49
C ALA A 66 -16.53 -4.69 -17.34
N ILE A 67 -16.82 -5.26 -16.17
CA ILE A 67 -18.14 -5.85 -15.88
C ILE A 67 -19.22 -4.76 -15.89
N ALA A 68 -18.97 -3.63 -15.23
CA ALA A 68 -19.91 -2.50 -15.23
C ALA A 68 -20.17 -1.96 -16.65
N MET A 69 -19.12 -1.88 -17.49
CA MET A 69 -19.25 -1.47 -18.90
C MET A 69 -20.18 -2.42 -19.67
N GLN A 70 -20.07 -3.73 -19.43
CA GLN A 70 -20.94 -4.72 -20.06
C GLN A 70 -22.39 -4.64 -19.57
N THR A 71 -22.59 -4.39 -18.27
CA THR A 71 -23.93 -4.16 -17.70
C THR A 71 -24.57 -2.93 -18.33
N GLU A 72 -23.87 -1.79 -18.34
CA GLU A 72 -24.39 -0.54 -18.88
C GLU A 72 -24.65 -0.62 -20.39
N ALA A 73 -23.77 -1.27 -21.15
CA ALA A 73 -23.99 -1.51 -22.57
C ALA A 73 -25.24 -2.35 -22.81
N THR A 74 -25.51 -3.35 -21.98
CA THR A 74 -26.73 -4.19 -22.08
C THR A 74 -28.00 -3.34 -21.91
N GLU A 75 -27.99 -2.40 -20.97
CA GLU A 75 -29.11 -1.46 -20.76
C GLU A 75 -29.28 -0.50 -21.94
N ARG A 76 -28.19 -0.17 -22.64
CA ARG A 76 -28.16 0.72 -23.81
C ARG A 76 -28.29 0.01 -25.16
N GLY A 77 -28.83 -1.21 -25.18
CA GLY A 77 -29.08 -1.95 -26.42
C GLY A 77 -27.83 -2.59 -27.05
N GLY A 78 -26.81 -2.86 -26.23
CA GLY A 78 -25.59 -3.60 -26.59
C GLY A 78 -24.44 -2.75 -27.13
N SER A 79 -24.55 -1.43 -27.13
CA SER A 79 -23.50 -0.52 -27.61
C SER A 79 -22.68 0.06 -26.47
N TYR A 80 -21.35 0.01 -26.59
CA TYR A 80 -20.44 0.65 -25.62
C TYR A 80 -20.23 2.15 -25.87
N VAL A 81 -20.57 2.66 -27.06
CA VAL A 81 -20.37 4.07 -27.40
C VAL A 81 -21.21 5.00 -26.51
N GLY A 82 -20.56 6.02 -25.97
CA GLY A 82 -21.22 7.10 -25.22
C GLY A 82 -21.45 6.78 -23.74
N ILE A 83 -20.99 5.61 -23.28
CA ILE A 83 -20.87 5.31 -21.85
C ILE A 83 -19.73 6.15 -21.30
N VAL A 84 -19.93 6.83 -20.17
CA VAL A 84 -18.87 7.55 -19.48
C VAL A 84 -18.54 6.89 -18.15
N VAL A 85 -17.38 7.21 -17.57
CA VAL A 85 -16.96 6.62 -16.28
C VAL A 85 -18.00 6.85 -15.16
N GLY A 86 -18.71 7.99 -15.20
CA GLY A 86 -19.77 8.30 -14.26
C GLY A 86 -21.01 7.39 -14.36
N ASP A 87 -21.20 6.69 -15.48
CA ASP A 87 -22.31 5.76 -15.69
C ASP A 87 -22.02 4.38 -15.05
N LEU A 88 -20.76 4.09 -14.70
CA LEU A 88 -20.31 2.75 -14.32
C LEU A 88 -20.49 2.42 -12.82
N ASP A 89 -21.05 3.33 -12.03
CA ASP A 89 -21.20 3.23 -10.56
C ASP A 89 -19.97 2.61 -9.85
N LEU A 90 -18.78 3.05 -10.26
CA LEU A 90 -17.53 2.46 -9.79
C LEU A 90 -17.11 3.05 -8.46
N VAL A 91 -16.86 2.16 -7.51
CA VAL A 91 -16.12 2.47 -6.28
C VAL A 91 -14.68 2.01 -6.49
N ALA A 92 -13.85 2.91 -7.01
CA ALA A 92 -12.42 2.65 -7.20
C ALA A 92 -11.69 2.56 -5.86
N SER A 93 -10.66 1.71 -5.82
CA SER A 93 -9.73 1.60 -4.70
C SER A 93 -8.94 2.90 -4.53
N ASP A 94 -8.42 3.13 -3.31
CA ASP A 94 -7.66 4.35 -3.01
C ASP A 94 -6.50 4.56 -4.00
N GLY A 95 -6.36 5.78 -4.48
CA GLY A 95 -5.34 6.16 -5.45
C GLY A 95 -5.52 5.61 -6.87
N VAL A 96 -6.51 4.77 -7.15
CA VAL A 96 -6.79 4.23 -8.49
C VAL A 96 -7.68 5.19 -9.28
N THR A 97 -7.33 5.42 -10.55
CA THR A 97 -8.16 6.14 -11.52
C THR A 97 -8.38 5.26 -12.73
N VAL A 98 -9.65 5.06 -13.10
CA VAL A 98 -10.05 4.33 -14.30
C VAL A 98 -10.55 5.33 -15.34
N THR A 99 -10.05 5.21 -16.56
CA THR A 99 -10.46 6.02 -17.71
C THR A 99 -10.89 5.13 -18.85
N ILE A 100 -11.90 5.58 -19.59
CA ILE A 100 -12.27 4.97 -20.87
C ILE A 100 -11.43 5.66 -21.95
N THR A 101 -10.63 4.89 -22.66
CA THR A 101 -9.69 5.41 -23.66
C THR A 101 -10.21 5.24 -25.07
N GLU A 102 -10.90 4.13 -25.35
CA GLU A 102 -11.52 3.86 -26.64
C GLU A 102 -12.88 3.18 -26.47
N GLN A 103 -13.80 3.46 -27.40
CA GLN A 103 -15.12 2.82 -27.49
C GLN A 103 -15.52 2.63 -28.94
N THR A 104 -16.06 1.46 -29.23
CA THR A 104 -16.79 1.15 -30.44
C THR A 104 -18.16 0.61 -30.05
N ALA A 105 -18.97 0.21 -31.03
CA ALA A 105 -20.25 -0.44 -30.72
C ALA A 105 -20.05 -1.79 -30.01
N THR A 106 -18.94 -2.49 -30.28
CA THR A 106 -18.70 -3.87 -29.84
C THR A 106 -17.56 -4.02 -28.85
N ASP A 107 -16.68 -3.02 -28.77
CA ASP A 107 -15.45 -3.08 -28.00
C ASP A 107 -15.21 -1.80 -27.21
N PHE A 108 -14.40 -1.92 -26.17
CA PHE A 108 -13.96 -0.80 -25.35
C PHE A 108 -12.56 -1.07 -24.80
N VAL A 109 -11.85 0.03 -24.53
CA VAL A 109 -10.55 0.00 -23.85
C VAL A 109 -10.65 0.85 -22.60
N LEU A 110 -10.38 0.22 -21.45
CA LEU A 110 -10.19 0.90 -20.17
C LEU A 110 -8.72 1.01 -19.86
N THR A 111 -8.37 2.07 -19.15
CA THR A 111 -7.03 2.32 -18.66
C THR A 111 -7.09 2.63 -17.17
N GLY A 112 -6.28 1.93 -16.39
CA GLY A 112 -6.17 2.08 -14.95
C GLY A 112 -4.78 2.57 -14.57
N VAL A 113 -4.72 3.57 -13.69
CA VAL A 113 -3.47 4.09 -13.11
C VAL A 113 -3.61 4.22 -11.60
N HIS A 114 -2.51 4.05 -10.87
CA HIS A 114 -2.45 4.35 -9.45
C HIS A 114 -1.51 5.54 -9.20
N SER A 115 -1.92 6.49 -8.36
CA SER A 115 -1.21 7.76 -8.11
C SER A 115 0.22 7.60 -7.57
N SER A 116 0.50 6.47 -6.93
CA SER A 116 1.83 6.14 -6.39
C SER A 116 2.68 5.24 -7.29
N LEU A 117 2.17 4.82 -8.45
CA LEU A 117 2.95 4.10 -9.46
C LEU A 117 3.54 5.12 -10.47
N PRO A 118 4.77 4.88 -10.98
CA PRO A 118 5.33 5.68 -12.06
C PRO A 118 4.39 5.75 -13.27
N THR A 119 4.00 6.96 -13.70
CA THR A 119 3.04 7.16 -14.81
C THR A 119 3.61 6.71 -16.17
N ALA A 120 4.93 6.71 -16.33
CA ALA A 120 5.58 6.25 -17.56
C ALA A 120 5.88 4.75 -17.44
N GLY A 121 5.05 3.91 -18.07
CA GLY A 121 5.26 2.47 -18.16
C GLY A 121 4.23 1.63 -17.39
N ASP A 122 3.81 2.03 -16.19
CA ASP A 122 2.93 1.20 -15.35
C ASP A 122 1.42 1.44 -15.57
N THR A 123 1.03 1.69 -16.82
CA THR A 123 -0.38 1.81 -17.18
C THR A 123 -0.96 0.43 -17.46
N THR A 124 -1.99 0.04 -16.72
CA THR A 124 -2.75 -1.20 -17.00
C THR A 124 -3.89 -0.89 -17.93
N THR A 125 -4.08 -1.70 -18.94
CA THR A 125 -5.19 -1.58 -19.89
C THR A 125 -6.08 -2.81 -19.83
N TYR A 126 -7.37 -2.62 -20.02
CA TYR A 126 -8.32 -3.69 -20.32
C TYR A 126 -8.85 -3.44 -21.72
N ASP A 127 -8.63 -4.37 -22.64
CA ASP A 127 -9.13 -4.30 -24.01
C ASP A 127 -10.11 -5.47 -24.24
N SER A 128 -11.39 -5.16 -24.46
CA SER A 128 -12.40 -6.18 -24.67
C SER A 128 -12.24 -6.94 -26.00
N GLY A 129 -11.62 -6.32 -27.00
CA GLY A 129 -11.39 -6.90 -28.33
C GLY A 129 -10.09 -7.70 -28.41
N ALA A 130 -9.05 -7.30 -27.67
CA ALA A 130 -7.76 -8.00 -27.63
C ALA A 130 -7.64 -9.10 -26.55
N GLY A 131 -8.71 -9.36 -25.79
CA GLY A 131 -8.77 -10.51 -24.87
C GLY A 131 -8.56 -10.20 -23.38
N GLY A 132 -8.73 -8.95 -22.96
CA GLY A 132 -8.83 -8.54 -21.56
C GLY A 132 -7.67 -7.70 -21.06
N LEU A 133 -7.21 -7.99 -19.83
CA LEU A 133 -6.16 -7.19 -19.19
C LEU A 133 -4.80 -7.37 -19.86
N SER A 134 -4.17 -6.25 -20.17
CA SER A 134 -2.80 -6.13 -20.63
C SER A 134 -2.12 -5.02 -19.84
N GLY A 135 -1.07 -5.38 -19.11
CA GLY A 135 -0.20 -4.42 -18.44
C GLY A 135 1.13 -4.31 -19.16
N VAL A 136 1.63 -3.09 -19.37
CA VAL A 136 3.03 -2.89 -19.81
C VAL A 136 3.92 -3.05 -18.58
N PHE A 137 4.07 -4.29 -18.10
CA PHE A 137 4.87 -4.59 -16.92
C PHE A 137 6.04 -5.47 -17.31
N ASN A 138 7.18 -4.83 -17.60
CA ASN A 138 8.46 -5.50 -17.82
C ASN A 138 9.47 -5.03 -16.77
#